data_AF-A0A7W1Q487-F1
#
_entry.id   AF-A0A7W1Q487-F1
#
_cell.length_a   1.000
_cell.length_b   1.000
_cell.length_c   1.000
_cell.angle_alpha   90.00
_cell.angle_beta   90.00
_cell.angle_gamma   90.00
#
_symmetry.space_group_name_H-M   'P 1'
#
loop_
_entity.id
_entity.type
_entity.pdbx_description
1 polymer ?
#
loop_
_entity_poly.entity_id
_entity_poly.type
_entity_poly.pdbx_seq_one_letter_code
_entity_poly.pdbx_strand_id
1 'polypeptide(L)' 'RVVLDVARRTLTLDVDEAELARRREGWQPRQPELRTGVLGKYAKLVGSASHGAVCS' A
#
# COMPACT_ATOMS: atom_id res chain seq x y z
N ARG A 1 16.36 -2.65 -6.34
CA ARG A 1 15.88 -3.09 -7.69
C ARG A 1 14.48 -3.69 -7.52
N VAL A 2 13.59 -3.58 -8.51
CA VAL A 2 12.27 -4.24 -8.47
C VAL A 2 12.30 -5.42 -9.44
N VAL A 3 11.81 -6.58 -9.01
CA VAL A 3 11.81 -7.80 -9.81
C VAL A 3 10.37 -8.28 -10.00
N LEU A 4 9.98 -8.42 -11.26
CA LEU A 4 8.70 -9.00 -11.66
C LEU A 4 8.97 -10.35 -12.33
N ASP A 5 8.44 -11.42 -11.74
CA ASP A 5 8.51 -12.77 -12.29
C ASP A 5 7.09 -13.23 -12.64
N VAL A 6 6.78 -13.24 -13.93
CA VAL A 6 5.46 -13.63 -14.46
C VAL A 6 5.23 -15.13 -14.31
N ALA A 7 6.25 -15.95 -14.48
CA ALA A 7 6.13 -17.40 -14.39
C ALA A 7 5.81 -17.85 -12.96
N ARG A 8 6.43 -17.21 -11.97
CA ARG A 8 6.17 -17.46 -10.54
C ARG A 8 5.00 -16.63 -9.98
N ARG A 9 4.51 -15.64 -10.73
CA ARG A 9 3.47 -14.68 -10.31
C ARG A 9 3.88 -13.89 -9.07
N THR A 10 5.14 -13.45 -9.02
CA THR A 10 5.69 -12.71 -7.89
C THR A 10 6.15 -11.32 -8.30
N LEU A 11 6.01 -10.38 -7.37
CA LEU A 11 6.58 -9.05 -7.44
C LEU A 11 7.39 -8.85 -6.15
N THR A 12 8.71 -8.77 -6.27
CA THR A 12 9.62 -8.66 -5.12
C THR A 12 10.49 -7.41 -5.23
N LEU A 13 10.89 -6.91 -4.07
CA LEU A 13 11.89 -5.85 -3.96
C LEU A 13 13.22 -6.48 -3.56
N ASP A 14 14.24 -6.25 -4.37
CA ASP A 14 15.60 -6.71 -4.15
C ASP A 14 16.32 -5.72 -3.23
N VAL A 15 15.98 -5.81 -1.93
CA VAL A 15 16.50 -5.06 -0.78
C VAL A 15 16.44 -5.98 0.44
N ASP A 16 17.46 -5.95 1.29
CA ASP A 16 17.51 -6.79 2.50
C ASP A 16 16.37 -6.48 3.49
N GLU A 17 15.86 -7.51 4.17
CA GLU A 17 14.76 -7.38 5.11
C GLU A 17 15.11 -6.45 6.29
N ALA A 18 16.36 -6.48 6.76
CA ALA A 18 16.82 -5.59 7.83
C ALA A 18 16.74 -4.11 7.43
N GLU A 19 17.05 -3.79 6.17
CA GLU A 19 16.92 -2.43 5.64
C GLU A 19 15.45 -2.04 5.44
N LEU A 20 14.61 -2.98 5.02
CA LEU A 20 13.16 -2.74 4.93
C LEU A 20 12.53 -2.49 6.31
N ALA A 21 12.92 -3.25 7.33
CA ALA A 21 12.49 -3.03 8.70
C ALA A 21 12.87 -1.63 9.19
N ARG A 22 14.15 -1.24 9.01
CA ARG A 22 14.64 0.11 9.34
C ARG A 22 13.85 1.21 8.64
N ARG A 23 13.50 1.05 7.36
CA ARG A 23 12.69 2.03 6.62
C ARG A 23 11.25 2.11 7.13
N ARG A 24 10.67 1.00 7.59
CA ARG A 24 9.30 0.97 8.13
C ARG A 24 9.19 1.75 9.44
N GLU A 25 10.22 1.76 10.28
CA GLU A 25 10.23 2.48 11.56
C GLU A 25 9.98 3.99 11.39
N GLY A 26 10.55 4.60 10.34
CA GLY A 26 10.38 6.03 10.06
C GLY A 26 9.27 6.37 9.07
N TRP A 27 8.54 5.37 8.57
CA TRP A 27 7.53 5.58 7.54
C TRP A 27 6.28 6.26 8.11
N GLN A 28 5.84 7.32 7.45
CA GLN A 28 4.58 8.00 7.75
C GLN A 28 3.71 8.08 6.50
N PRO A 29 2.40 7.84 6.62
CA PRO A 29 1.48 7.98 5.50
C PRO A 29 1.42 9.45 5.05
N ARG A 30 1.37 9.67 3.74
CA ARG A 30 1.12 11.00 3.18
C ARG A 30 -0.29 11.46 3.56
N GLN A 31 -0.44 12.75 3.88
CA GLN A 31 -1.76 13.31 4.10
C GLN A 31 -2.57 13.27 2.78
N PRO A 32 -3.83 12.79 2.80
CA PRO A 32 -4.69 12.83 1.62
C PRO A 32 -4.98 14.28 1.20
N GLU A 33 -4.90 14.55 -0.10
CA GLU A 33 -5.26 15.86 -0.66
C GLU A 33 -6.77 16.15 -0.50
N LEU A 34 -7.58 15.10 -0.64
CA LEU A 34 -9.04 15.18 -0.59
C LEU A 34 -9.56 14.58 0.72
N ARG A 35 -9.73 15.46 1.72
CA ARG A 35 -10.19 15.08 3.07
C ARG A 35 -11.71 15.18 3.27
N THR A 36 -12.41 15.79 2.32
CA THR A 36 -13.85 16.08 2.39
C THR A 36 -14.59 15.50 1.19
N GLY A 37 -15.92 15.64 1.18
CA GLY A 37 -16.76 15.15 0.09
C GLY A 37 -16.78 13.62 -0.01
N VAL A 38 -17.14 13.11 -1.19
CA VAL A 38 -17.29 11.67 -1.41
C VAL A 38 -15.98 10.90 -1.28
N LEU A 39 -14.85 11.48 -1.71
CA LEU A 39 -13.55 10.82 -1.64
C LEU A 39 -13.00 10.77 -0.21
N GLY A 40 -13.27 11.81 0.59
CA GLY A 40 -12.97 11.76 2.03
C GLY A 40 -13.80 10.70 2.77
N LYS A 41 -15.03 10.41 2.33
CA LYS A 41 -15.83 9.29 2.87
C LYS A 41 -15.28 7.95 2.40
N TYR A 42 -15.00 7.79 1.11
CA TYR A 42 -14.48 6.56 0.53
C TYR A 42 -13.15 6.13 1.18
N ALA A 43 -12.19 7.04 1.29
CA ALA A 43 -10.88 6.75 1.88
C ALA A 43 -10.96 6.29 3.35
N LYS A 44 -12.05 6.60 4.06
CA LYS A 44 -12.28 6.15 5.44
C LYS A 44 -12.92 4.76 5.54
N LEU A 45 -13.65 4.33 4.50
CA LEU A 45 -14.50 3.14 4.54
C LEU A 45 -14.00 2.01 3.64
N VAL A 46 -13.17 2.31 2.65
CA VAL A 46 -12.69 1.33 1.68
C VAL A 46 -11.78 0.29 2.33
N GLY A 47 -12.08 -0.99 2.11
CA GLY A 47 -11.23 -2.12 2.49
C GLY A 47 -10.08 -2.40 1.51
N SER A 48 -9.25 -3.39 1.81
CA SER A 48 -8.16 -3.83 0.92
C SER A 48 -8.70 -4.22 -0.47
N ALA A 49 -7.95 -3.88 -1.53
CA ALA A 49 -8.25 -4.32 -2.89
C ALA A 49 -8.23 -5.85 -3.04
N SER A 50 -7.41 -6.56 -2.25
CA SER A 50 -7.42 -8.03 -2.20
C SER A 50 -8.76 -8.62 -1.73
N HIS A 51 -9.56 -7.82 -1.02
CA HIS A 51 -10.90 -8.17 -0.54
C HIS A 51 -11.99 -7.44 -1.34
N GLY A 52 -11.67 -6.90 -2.52
CA GLY A 52 -12.64 -6.28 -3.43
C GLY A 52 -12.93 -4.80 -3.18
N ALA A 53 -12.17 -4.12 -2.31
CA ALA A 53 -12.32 -2.68 -2.04
C ALA A 53 -13.75 -2.25 -1.66
N VAL A 54 -14.48 -3.13 -0.97
CA VAL A 54 -15.83 -2.83 -0.47
C VAL A 54 -15.78 -1.72 0.58
N CYS A 55 -16.82 -0.89 0.61
CA CYS A 55 -17.00 0.12 1.65
C CYS A 55 -17.91 -0.47 2.74
N SER A 56 -17.40 -0.54 3.97
CA SER A 56 -18.14 -0.95 5.16
C SER A 56 -18.33 0.21 6.13
#